data_AF-A0A444ZF14-F1
#
_entry.id   AF-A0A444ZF14-F1
#
_cell.length_a   1.000
_cell.length_b   1.000
_cell.length_c   1.000
_cell.angle_alpha   90.00
_cell.angle_beta   90.00
_cell.angle_gamma   90.00
#
_symmetry.space_group_name_H-M   'P 1'
#
loop_
_entity.id
_entity.type
_entity.pdbx_description
1 polymer ?
#
loop_
_entity_poly.entity_id
_entity_poly.type
_entity_poly.pdbx_seq_one_letter_code
_entity_poly.pdbx_strand_id
1 'polypeptide(L)'
;MAFWWSLLVLALAFAIGKFLLWLIPPKVPSIDVDASDVLDDGNQAQENSFIYVPPRGAAQQSGTKVQCYEPATMKYLGYVPALTADEVREQVEKVRKAQKMWAKTSFKQRRQFLRILLKYIIKHQALICEISSRDTGKTMVDASLGEIMTTCEKIHWLLSEGEKWLKPEYRSSGRSMLHKSARVEFHPLGVIGAIVSWNYPFHNIFNPMLAALFSGNGIVIKISENASWSGCFYFRIIQSALAAIGAPEDLVEVITGFGETGEALVSSADKVIFVGSPGVGKMIMRGASETLIPVTLELGGKDAFIVCEDVDVDHVAQIAVRAVLQSSGQNCAGAERFYVHRSIYSSFVSKVTQIIKSVTAVSVLLKHSHATLF
;
A
#
# COMPACT_ATOMS: atom_id res chain seq x y z
N MET A 1 49.72 22.95 -29.17
CA MET A 1 48.69 21.97 -29.63
C MET A 1 48.65 20.69 -28.80
N ALA A 2 49.78 20.10 -28.40
CA ALA A 2 49.82 18.86 -27.60
C ALA A 2 49.05 18.92 -26.26
N PHE A 3 49.15 20.03 -25.52
CA PHE A 3 48.47 20.20 -24.23
C PHE A 3 46.93 20.11 -24.31
N TRP A 4 46.34 20.77 -25.30
CA TRP A 4 44.89 20.77 -25.53
C TRP A 4 44.38 19.41 -25.98
N TRP A 5 45.18 18.67 -26.75
CA TRP A 5 44.86 17.31 -27.17
C TRP A 5 44.81 16.35 -25.98
N SER A 6 45.79 16.43 -25.07
CA SER A 6 45.80 15.63 -23.83
C SER A 6 44.58 15.91 -22.95
N LEU A 7 44.18 17.18 -22.80
CA LEU A 7 42.97 17.58 -22.08
C LEU A 7 41.70 17.01 -22.70
N LEU A 8 41.60 17.03 -24.03
CA LEU A 8 40.45 16.53 -24.78
C LEU A 8 40.33 15.01 -24.67
N VAL A 9 41.46 14.29 -24.76
CA VAL A 9 41.51 12.83 -24.55
C VAL A 9 41.11 12.45 -23.12
N LEU A 10 41.58 13.18 -22.10
CA LEU A 10 41.19 12.96 -20.70
C LEU A 10 39.70 13.22 -20.47
N ALA A 11 39.15 14.31 -21.04
CA ALA A 11 37.74 14.62 -20.95
C ALA A 11 36.87 13.55 -21.62
N LEU A 12 37.27 13.06 -22.80
CA LEU A 12 36.59 11.99 -23.52
C LEU A 12 36.67 10.66 -22.75
N ALA A 13 37.83 10.30 -22.22
CA ALA A 13 38.00 9.10 -21.40
C ALA A 13 37.16 9.16 -20.12
N PHE A 14 37.07 10.33 -19.48
CA PHE A 14 36.18 10.55 -18.33
C PHE A 14 34.70 10.44 -18.71
N ALA A 15 34.29 11.01 -19.84
CA ALA A 15 32.92 10.92 -20.34
C ALA A 15 32.53 9.47 -20.69
N ILE A 16 33.41 8.73 -21.38
CA ILE A 16 33.23 7.31 -21.68
C ILE A 16 33.20 6.50 -20.38
N GLY A 17 34.11 6.75 -19.44
CA GLY A 17 34.12 6.08 -18.14
C GLY A 17 32.83 6.33 -17.34
N LYS A 18 32.32 7.57 -17.34
CA LYS A 18 31.03 7.92 -16.74
C LYS A 18 29.86 7.23 -17.44
N PHE A 19 29.88 7.15 -18.78
CA PHE A 19 28.86 6.47 -19.56
C PHE A 19 28.87 4.95 -19.30
N LEU A 20 30.04 4.32 -19.30
CA LEU A 20 30.19 2.89 -18.98
C LEU A 20 29.76 2.59 -17.54
N LEU A 21 30.13 3.43 -16.56
CA LEU A 21 29.66 3.30 -15.17
C LEU A 21 28.15 3.52 -15.03
N TRP A 22 27.57 4.38 -15.88
CA TRP A 22 26.12 4.60 -15.94
C TRP A 22 25.37 3.41 -16.53
N LEU A 23 25.99 2.65 -17.43
CA LEU A 23 25.46 1.40 -17.98
C LEU A 23 25.50 0.23 -16.99
N ILE A 24 26.37 0.28 -15.96
CA ILE A 24 26.38 -0.75 -14.90
C ILE A 24 25.16 -0.50 -14.00
N PRO A 25 24.17 -1.42 -13.98
CA PRO A 25 23.02 -1.25 -13.11
C PRO A 25 23.48 -1.17 -11.66
N PRO A 26 22.96 -0.23 -10.85
CA PRO A 26 23.35 -0.12 -9.46
C PRO A 26 23.12 -1.48 -8.77
N LYS A 27 24.12 -1.98 -8.06
CA LYS A 27 24.00 -3.22 -7.29
C LYS A 27 22.91 -3.02 -6.25
N VAL A 28 21.72 -3.56 -6.51
CA VAL A 28 20.61 -3.55 -5.56
C VAL A 28 20.82 -4.71 -4.60
N PRO A 29 21.10 -4.46 -3.30
CA PRO A 29 21.28 -5.53 -2.34
C PRO A 29 20.00 -6.36 -2.26
N SER A 30 20.16 -7.67 -2.04
CA SER A 30 19.03 -8.51 -1.67
C SER A 30 18.86 -8.41 -0.17
N ILE A 31 17.61 -8.38 0.28
CA ILE A 31 17.26 -8.57 1.69
C ILE A 31 16.65 -9.96 1.84
N ASP A 32 16.78 -10.52 3.04
CA ASP A 32 16.13 -11.75 3.43
C ASP A 32 15.32 -11.49 4.70
N VAL A 33 14.14 -12.11 4.78
CA VAL A 33 13.17 -11.86 5.85
C VAL A 33 12.56 -13.21 6.21
N ASP A 34 12.79 -13.65 7.45
CA ASP A 34 12.48 -15.00 7.91
C ASP A 34 10.96 -15.28 8.02
N ALA A 35 10.34 -15.85 7.00
CA ALA A 35 8.90 -16.10 7.01
C ALA A 35 8.48 -17.38 7.77
N SER A 36 9.36 -18.00 8.55
CA SER A 36 9.06 -19.28 9.21
C SER A 36 7.86 -19.20 10.16
N ASP A 37 7.75 -18.13 10.95
CA ASP A 37 6.67 -17.90 11.93
C ASP A 37 5.28 -17.72 11.30
N VAL A 38 5.21 -17.18 10.09
CA VAL A 38 3.95 -16.94 9.35
C VAL A 38 3.56 -18.08 8.42
N LEU A 39 4.48 -19.03 8.20
CA LEU A 39 4.27 -20.23 7.38
C LEU A 39 4.13 -21.50 8.22
N ASP A 40 4.67 -21.52 9.44
CA ASP A 40 4.54 -22.66 10.34
C ASP A 40 3.10 -22.76 10.81
N ASP A 41 2.38 -23.72 10.23
CA ASP A 41 1.01 -24.03 10.61
C ASP A 41 0.91 -24.77 11.95
N GLY A 42 2.03 -24.99 12.64
CA GLY A 42 2.06 -25.35 14.06
C GLY A 42 1.12 -26.50 14.40
N ASN A 43 1.30 -27.65 13.76
CA ASN A 43 0.79 -28.97 14.16
C ASN A 43 -0.49 -29.01 15.04
N GLN A 44 -1.59 -28.37 14.63
CA GLN A 44 -2.92 -28.54 15.24
C GLN A 44 -4.04 -27.85 14.43
N ALA A 45 -4.67 -28.62 13.54
CA ALA A 45 -6.13 -28.69 13.41
C ALA A 45 -6.46 -29.85 12.46
N GLN A 46 -7.19 -30.86 12.96
CA GLN A 46 -7.78 -31.91 12.15
C GLN A 46 -8.64 -31.31 11.02
N GLU A 47 -8.65 -32.00 9.88
CA GLU A 47 -9.33 -31.68 8.60
C GLU A 47 -10.85 -31.41 8.66
N ASN A 48 -11.47 -31.20 9.82
CA ASN A 48 -12.92 -30.96 9.95
C ASN A 48 -13.26 -29.91 11.03
N SER A 49 -12.79 -28.67 10.87
CA SER A 49 -13.27 -27.57 11.72
C SER A 49 -14.41 -26.82 11.02
N PHE A 50 -15.61 -26.93 11.59
CA PHE A 50 -16.82 -26.24 11.17
C PHE A 50 -16.57 -24.72 11.11
N ILE A 51 -17.16 -24.05 10.10
CA ILE A 51 -17.22 -22.59 10.01
C ILE A 51 -17.97 -22.08 11.26
N TYR A 52 -17.23 -21.61 12.26
CA TYR A 52 -17.83 -20.88 13.38
C TYR A 52 -18.17 -19.47 12.89
N VAL A 53 -19.46 -19.21 12.67
CA VAL A 53 -19.94 -17.86 12.42
C VAL A 53 -20.18 -17.21 13.79
N PRO A 54 -19.32 -16.27 14.25
CA PRO A 54 -19.61 -15.55 15.48
C PRO A 54 -20.95 -14.81 15.34
N PRO A 55 -21.78 -14.76 16.39
CA PRO A 55 -23.04 -14.02 16.34
C PRO A 55 -22.74 -12.55 15.99
N ARG A 56 -23.56 -11.96 15.10
CA ARG A 56 -23.55 -10.52 14.79
C ARG A 56 -23.97 -9.75 16.05
N GLY A 57 -23.03 -9.54 16.94
CA GLY A 57 -23.11 -8.67 18.10
C GLY A 57 -21.77 -7.99 18.23
N ALA A 58 -21.78 -6.66 18.34
CA ALA A 58 -20.59 -5.86 18.55
C ALA A 58 -19.89 -6.29 19.85
N ALA A 59 -19.02 -7.29 19.77
CA ALA A 59 -17.96 -7.42 20.75
C ALA A 59 -17.07 -6.20 20.49
N GLN A 60 -17.32 -5.11 21.22
CA GLN A 60 -16.32 -4.08 21.42
C GLN A 60 -15.04 -4.82 21.81
N GLN A 61 -14.06 -4.86 20.91
CA GLN A 61 -12.71 -5.26 21.27
C GLN A 61 -12.14 -4.12 22.12
N SER A 62 -12.62 -3.97 23.35
CA SER A 62 -11.96 -3.20 24.39
C SER A 62 -10.90 -4.12 24.99
N GLY A 63 -9.75 -4.14 24.36
CA GLY A 63 -8.64 -4.98 24.80
C GLY A 63 -7.31 -4.32 24.50
N THR A 64 -6.33 -4.56 25.35
CA THR A 64 -4.92 -4.24 25.10
C THR A 64 -4.32 -5.08 23.96
N LYS A 65 -5.14 -5.88 23.25
CA LYS A 65 -4.74 -6.87 22.25
C LYS A 65 -5.75 -6.93 21.11
N VAL A 66 -5.24 -6.98 19.88
CA VAL A 66 -5.98 -7.29 18.64
C VAL A 66 -5.84 -8.78 18.37
N GLN A 67 -6.96 -9.51 18.38
CA GLN A 67 -7.00 -10.95 18.07
C GLN A 67 -7.10 -11.14 16.54
N CYS A 68 -6.24 -11.98 15.98
CA CYS A 68 -6.14 -12.20 14.55
C CYS A 68 -6.65 -13.60 14.17
N TYR A 69 -7.47 -13.67 13.13
CA TYR A 69 -8.06 -14.92 12.65
C TYR A 69 -8.03 -14.95 11.13
N GLU A 70 -7.85 -16.15 10.58
CA GLU A 70 -7.99 -16.38 9.15
C GLU A 70 -9.49 -16.38 8.76
N PRO A 71 -9.96 -15.49 7.87
CA PRO A 71 -11.39 -15.40 7.56
C PRO A 71 -11.98 -16.64 6.88
N ALA A 72 -11.15 -17.42 6.17
CA ALA A 72 -11.61 -18.59 5.43
C ALA A 72 -11.90 -19.80 6.33
N THR A 73 -11.15 -19.95 7.43
CA THR A 73 -11.17 -21.14 8.30
C THR A 73 -11.53 -20.81 9.74
N MET A 74 -11.52 -19.53 10.11
CA MET A 74 -11.52 -19.03 11.49
C MET A 74 -10.35 -19.54 12.33
N LYS A 75 -9.27 -20.04 11.69
CA LYS A 75 -8.04 -20.44 12.38
C LYS A 75 -7.47 -19.23 13.11
N TYR A 76 -7.15 -19.41 14.39
CA TYR A 76 -6.52 -18.37 15.19
C TYR A 76 -5.05 -18.18 14.76
N LEU A 77 -4.68 -16.95 14.39
CA LEU A 77 -3.35 -16.59 13.89
C LEU A 77 -2.46 -15.95 14.97
N GLY A 78 -2.99 -15.76 16.19
CA GLY A 78 -2.31 -15.07 17.28
C GLY A 78 -2.90 -13.70 17.57
N TYR A 79 -2.15 -12.89 18.33
CA TYR A 79 -2.57 -11.54 18.70
C TYR A 79 -1.43 -10.54 18.55
N VAL A 80 -1.80 -9.28 18.36
CA VAL A 80 -0.87 -8.14 18.33
C VAL A 80 -1.28 -7.12 19.42
N PRO A 81 -0.35 -6.49 20.14
CA PRO A 81 -0.70 -5.45 21.12
C PRO A 81 -1.47 -4.29 20.49
N ALA A 82 -2.50 -3.79 21.17
CA ALA A 82 -3.18 -2.54 20.78
C ALA A 82 -2.50 -1.37 21.51
N LEU A 83 -1.88 -0.47 20.77
CA LEU A 83 -1.15 0.66 21.35
C LEU A 83 -2.12 1.69 21.94
N THR A 84 -1.76 2.16 23.13
CA THR A 84 -2.39 3.28 23.82
C THR A 84 -2.02 4.62 23.18
N ALA A 85 -2.76 5.67 23.51
CA ALA A 85 -2.49 7.00 22.97
C ALA A 85 -1.08 7.54 23.32
N ASP A 86 -0.56 7.23 24.51
CA ASP A 86 0.79 7.64 24.94
C ASP A 86 1.88 6.92 24.13
N GLU A 87 1.71 5.62 23.90
CA GLU A 87 2.64 4.84 23.08
C GLU A 87 2.65 5.33 21.62
N VAL A 88 1.48 5.69 21.07
CA VAL A 88 1.41 6.29 19.72
C VAL A 88 2.20 7.59 19.65
N ARG A 89 2.05 8.48 20.64
CA ARG A 89 2.83 9.72 20.72
C ARG A 89 4.33 9.46 20.78
N GLU A 90 4.74 8.47 21.57
CA GLU A 90 6.15 8.08 21.66
C GLU A 90 6.69 7.61 20.30
N GLN A 91 5.94 6.78 19.57
CA GLN A 91 6.34 6.32 18.24
C GLN A 91 6.44 7.47 17.23
N VAL A 92 5.47 8.39 17.24
CA VAL A 92 5.51 9.59 16.39
C VAL A 92 6.76 10.44 16.68
N GLU A 93 7.16 10.59 17.94
CA GLU A 93 8.39 11.32 18.30
C GLU A 93 9.67 10.63 17.84
N LYS A 94 9.73 9.29 17.91
CA LYS A 94 10.87 8.52 17.37
C LYS A 94 10.98 8.73 15.85
N VAL A 95 9.86 8.58 15.13
CA VAL A 95 9.79 8.83 13.69
C VAL A 95 10.16 10.27 13.35
N ARG A 96 9.74 11.25 14.15
CA ARG A 96 10.09 12.67 13.96
C ARG A 96 11.59 12.92 14.07
N LYS A 97 12.29 12.24 14.99
CA LYS A 97 13.76 12.32 15.11
C LYS A 97 14.45 11.69 13.90
N ALA A 98 14.03 10.49 13.49
CA ALA A 98 14.53 9.80 12.31
C ALA A 98 14.32 10.60 11.03
N GLN A 99 13.14 11.21 10.88
CA GLN A 99 12.76 11.99 9.70
C GLN A 99 13.68 13.19 9.48
N LYS A 100 14.15 13.87 10.54
CA LYS A 100 15.11 14.99 10.42
C LYS A 100 16.43 14.57 9.77
N MET A 101 16.86 13.33 9.98
CA MET A 101 18.02 12.75 9.30
C MET A 101 17.66 12.38 7.86
N TRP A 102 16.51 11.74 7.67
CA TRP A 102 16.05 11.29 6.36
C TRP A 102 15.79 12.44 5.37
N ALA A 103 15.28 13.58 5.83
CA ALA A 103 15.03 14.77 5.02
C ALA A 103 16.28 15.28 4.30
N LYS A 104 17.47 15.04 4.88
CA LYS A 104 18.77 15.46 4.33
C LYS A 104 19.34 14.48 3.31
N THR A 105 18.70 13.32 3.11
CA THR A 105 19.17 12.31 2.15
C THR A 105 18.92 12.72 0.70
N SER A 106 19.74 12.20 -0.19
CA SER A 106 19.59 12.42 -1.63
C SER A 106 18.50 11.53 -2.24
N PHE A 107 17.90 11.95 -3.36
CA PHE A 107 17.00 11.08 -4.13
C PHE A 107 17.65 9.76 -4.53
N LYS A 108 18.98 9.73 -4.76
CA LYS A 108 19.71 8.49 -5.04
C LYS A 108 19.54 7.45 -3.92
N GLN A 109 19.64 7.87 -2.65
CA GLN A 109 19.44 6.99 -1.50
C GLN A 109 17.96 6.56 -1.39
N ARG A 110 17.02 7.50 -1.53
CA ARG A 110 15.58 7.22 -1.45
C ARG A 110 15.13 6.24 -2.54
N ARG A 111 15.67 6.35 -3.75
CA ARG A 111 15.42 5.41 -4.85
C ARG A 111 16.04 4.04 -4.63
N GLN A 112 17.17 3.97 -3.93
CA GLN A 112 17.79 2.69 -3.62
C GLN A 112 16.88 1.87 -2.68
N PHE A 113 16.27 2.51 -1.70
CA PHE A 113 15.24 1.90 -0.84
C PHE A 113 14.10 1.28 -1.68
N LEU A 114 13.50 2.07 -2.58
CA LEU A 114 12.44 1.62 -3.48
C LEU A 114 12.87 0.43 -4.36
N ARG A 115 14.09 0.45 -4.91
CA ARG A 115 14.61 -0.65 -5.74
C ARG A 115 14.80 -1.94 -4.96
N ILE A 116 15.25 -1.85 -3.70
CA ILE A 116 15.39 -3.02 -2.82
C ILE A 116 14.03 -3.65 -2.56
N LEU A 117 13.03 -2.83 -2.21
CA LEU A 117 11.66 -3.30 -2.02
C LEU A 117 11.11 -3.94 -3.30
N LEU A 118 11.25 -3.29 -4.46
CA LEU A 118 10.79 -3.85 -5.74
C LEU A 118 11.42 -5.21 -6.03
N LYS A 119 12.73 -5.34 -5.82
CA LYS A 119 13.46 -6.61 -6.01
C LYS A 119 12.94 -7.70 -5.08
N TYR A 120 12.69 -7.37 -3.80
CA TYR A 120 12.14 -8.30 -2.83
C TYR A 120 10.72 -8.72 -3.21
N ILE A 121 9.84 -7.77 -3.53
CA ILE A 121 8.44 -8.01 -3.89
C ILE A 121 8.34 -8.96 -5.09
N ILE A 122 9.09 -8.70 -6.16
CA ILE A 122 9.06 -9.55 -7.36
C ILE A 122 9.52 -10.97 -7.04
N LYS A 123 10.57 -11.13 -6.22
CA LYS A 123 11.11 -12.43 -5.84
C LYS A 123 10.16 -13.21 -4.92
N HIS A 124 9.46 -12.52 -4.03
CA HIS A 124 8.65 -13.11 -2.96
C HIS A 124 7.13 -12.90 -3.13
N GLN A 125 6.67 -12.59 -4.35
CA GLN A 125 5.26 -12.28 -4.65
C GLN A 125 4.29 -13.37 -4.17
N ALA A 126 4.63 -14.65 -4.36
CA ALA A 126 3.76 -15.76 -3.97
C ALA A 126 3.57 -15.82 -2.45
N LEU A 127 4.63 -15.59 -1.68
CA LEU A 127 4.60 -15.53 -0.23
C LEU A 127 3.75 -14.35 0.27
N ILE A 128 3.96 -13.17 -0.31
CA ILE A 128 3.19 -11.97 0.05
C ILE A 128 1.70 -12.19 -0.23
N CYS A 129 1.37 -12.78 -1.40
CA CYS A 129 0.01 -13.15 -1.74
C CYS A 129 -0.58 -14.15 -0.75
N GLU A 130 0.15 -15.21 -0.40
CA GLU A 130 -0.32 -16.23 0.56
C GLU A 130 -0.64 -15.59 1.92
N ILE A 131 0.26 -14.78 2.47
CA ILE A 131 0.06 -14.08 3.74
C ILE A 131 -1.13 -13.11 3.67
N SER A 132 -1.23 -12.29 2.62
CA SER A 132 -2.36 -11.37 2.43
C SER A 132 -3.68 -12.13 2.32
N SER A 133 -3.67 -13.28 1.65
CA SER A 133 -4.86 -14.07 1.39
C SER A 133 -5.35 -14.77 2.67
N ARG A 134 -4.43 -15.26 3.52
CA ARG A 134 -4.74 -15.79 4.86
C ARG A 134 -5.38 -14.77 5.78
N ASP A 135 -4.86 -13.54 5.80
CA ASP A 135 -5.32 -12.52 6.74
C ASP A 135 -6.65 -11.86 6.33
N THR A 136 -7.01 -11.94 5.03
CA THR A 136 -8.15 -11.19 4.47
C THR A 136 -9.21 -12.03 3.77
N GLY A 137 -8.92 -13.31 3.51
CA GLY A 137 -9.81 -14.21 2.78
C GLY A 137 -9.92 -13.93 1.28
N LYS A 138 -9.07 -13.07 0.70
CA LYS A 138 -9.02 -12.85 -0.75
C LYS A 138 -8.37 -14.03 -1.47
N THR A 139 -8.66 -14.20 -2.76
CA THR A 139 -8.01 -15.22 -3.58
C THR A 139 -6.56 -14.84 -3.91
N MET A 140 -5.72 -15.83 -4.22
CA MET A 140 -4.34 -15.59 -4.66
C MET A 140 -4.24 -14.71 -5.91
N VAL A 141 -5.22 -14.81 -6.82
CA VAL A 141 -5.30 -13.97 -8.02
C VAL A 141 -5.61 -12.53 -7.63
N ASP A 142 -6.58 -12.31 -6.75
CA ASP A 142 -6.93 -10.97 -6.26
C ASP A 142 -5.78 -10.35 -5.45
N ALA A 143 -5.05 -11.16 -4.69
CA ALA A 143 -3.84 -10.70 -4.00
C ALA A 143 -2.75 -10.29 -5.00
N SER A 144 -2.51 -11.09 -6.04
CA SER A 144 -1.52 -10.74 -7.07
C SER A 144 -1.86 -9.42 -7.78
N LEU A 145 -3.12 -9.25 -8.17
CA LEU A 145 -3.56 -8.05 -8.88
C LEU A 145 -3.65 -6.82 -7.96
N GLY A 146 -4.16 -6.98 -6.74
CA GLY A 146 -4.44 -5.86 -5.83
C GLY A 146 -3.30 -5.49 -4.89
N GLU A 147 -2.46 -6.45 -4.49
CA GLU A 147 -1.31 -6.23 -3.58
C GLU A 147 -0.02 -5.99 -4.35
N ILE A 148 0.30 -6.90 -5.28
CA ILE A 148 1.61 -6.94 -5.93
C ILE A 148 1.67 -5.96 -7.09
N MET A 149 0.77 -6.11 -8.06
CA MET A 149 0.82 -5.33 -9.31
C MET A 149 0.72 -3.82 -9.03
N THR A 150 -0.25 -3.40 -8.21
CA THR A 150 -0.46 -1.99 -7.82
C THR A 150 0.75 -1.40 -7.08
N THR A 151 1.36 -2.15 -6.16
CA THR A 151 2.52 -1.70 -5.39
C THR A 151 3.77 -1.62 -6.25
N CYS A 152 4.00 -2.61 -7.12
CA CYS A 152 5.08 -2.59 -8.10
C CYS A 152 4.95 -1.39 -9.05
N GLU A 153 3.74 -1.12 -9.54
CA GLU A 153 3.48 0.04 -10.40
C GLU A 153 3.73 1.36 -9.66
N LYS A 154 3.30 1.48 -8.40
CA LYS A 154 3.61 2.65 -7.57
C LYS A 154 5.11 2.88 -7.42
N ILE A 155 5.88 1.81 -7.17
CA ILE A 155 7.35 1.91 -7.07
C ILE A 155 7.93 2.31 -8.42
N HIS A 156 7.48 1.70 -9.51
CA HIS A 156 7.95 2.01 -10.85
C HIS A 156 7.72 3.49 -11.20
N TRP A 157 6.51 3.99 -10.97
CA TRP A 157 6.15 5.38 -11.18
C TRP A 157 6.98 6.36 -10.34
N LEU A 158 7.21 6.07 -9.05
CA LEU A 158 8.07 6.91 -8.19
C LEU A 158 9.54 6.91 -8.69
N LEU A 159 10.02 5.78 -9.19
CA LEU A 159 11.35 5.68 -9.78
C LEU A 159 11.46 6.41 -11.11
N SER A 160 10.42 6.43 -11.95
CA SER A 160 10.46 7.11 -13.24
C SER A 160 10.21 8.62 -13.10
N GLU A 161 9.12 9.01 -12.46
CA GLU A 161 8.59 10.37 -12.48
C GLU A 161 8.76 11.12 -11.15
N GLY A 162 9.00 10.43 -10.02
CA GLY A 162 8.90 11.05 -8.70
C GLY A 162 9.78 12.29 -8.50
N GLU A 163 11.03 12.28 -8.96
CA GLU A 163 11.95 13.42 -8.82
C GLU A 163 11.47 14.63 -9.62
N LYS A 164 10.86 14.41 -10.78
CA LYS A 164 10.38 15.48 -11.67
C LYS A 164 9.30 16.32 -10.98
N TRP A 165 8.41 15.68 -10.24
CA TRP A 165 7.32 16.34 -9.51
C TRP A 165 7.77 17.07 -8.23
N LEU A 166 9.01 16.88 -7.78
CA LEU A 166 9.58 17.55 -6.62
C LEU A 166 10.62 18.61 -6.99
N LYS A 167 10.80 18.89 -8.29
CA LYS A 167 11.71 19.95 -8.75
C LYS A 167 11.14 21.33 -8.43
N PRO A 168 11.98 22.31 -8.05
CA PRO A 168 11.53 23.68 -7.91
C PRO A 168 10.94 24.21 -9.21
N GLU A 169 9.80 24.89 -9.11
CA GLU A 169 9.12 25.45 -10.26
C GLU A 169 9.17 26.98 -10.24
N TYR A 170 9.70 27.59 -11.30
CA TYR A 170 9.81 29.03 -11.40
C TYR A 170 8.49 29.66 -11.86
N ARG A 171 8.21 30.85 -11.35
CA ARG A 171 7.03 31.65 -11.68
C ARG A 171 7.46 33.07 -12.04
N SER A 172 6.70 33.71 -12.93
CA SER A 172 6.94 35.12 -13.25
C SER A 172 6.64 35.99 -12.03
N SER A 173 7.57 36.88 -11.67
CA SER A 173 7.37 37.90 -10.63
C SER A 173 6.63 39.15 -11.15
N GLY A 174 6.28 39.18 -12.44
CA GLY A 174 5.63 40.31 -13.09
C GLY A 174 6.59 41.47 -13.40
N ARG A 175 6.18 42.35 -14.32
CA ARG A 175 7.02 43.46 -14.81
C ARG A 175 7.30 44.54 -13.77
N SER A 176 6.46 44.66 -12.74
CA SER A 176 6.67 45.60 -11.64
C SER A 176 7.75 45.13 -10.65
N MET A 177 8.08 43.82 -10.62
CA MET A 177 9.09 43.26 -9.73
C MET A 177 10.23 42.57 -10.50
N LEU A 178 10.71 43.18 -11.58
CA LEU A 178 11.80 42.64 -12.43
C LEU A 178 13.12 42.36 -11.68
N HIS A 179 13.33 42.96 -10.51
CA HIS A 179 14.48 42.72 -9.63
C HIS A 179 14.29 41.52 -8.69
N LYS A 180 13.16 40.80 -8.77
CA LYS A 180 12.85 39.63 -7.95
C LYS A 180 12.73 38.36 -8.80
N SER A 181 12.96 37.22 -8.17
CA SER A 181 12.70 35.89 -8.71
C SER A 181 11.72 35.16 -7.79
N ALA A 182 10.75 34.45 -8.36
CA ALA A 182 9.77 33.65 -7.64
C ALA A 182 9.89 32.18 -8.04
N ARG A 183 9.91 31.30 -7.04
CA ARG A 183 9.90 29.84 -7.23
C ARG A 183 9.07 29.15 -6.16
N VAL A 184 8.50 28.01 -6.52
CA VAL A 184 7.81 27.08 -5.62
C VAL A 184 8.77 25.93 -5.32
N GLU A 185 8.93 25.58 -4.06
CA GLU A 185 9.74 24.44 -3.61
C GLU A 185 8.89 23.48 -2.79
N PHE A 186 9.22 22.19 -2.89
CA PHE A 186 8.53 21.12 -2.18
C PHE A 186 9.43 20.60 -1.07
N HIS A 187 9.06 20.90 0.17
CA HIS A 187 9.74 20.44 1.37
C HIS A 187 8.95 19.31 2.04
N PRO A 188 9.60 18.32 2.66
CA PRO A 188 8.89 17.31 3.44
C PRO A 188 8.11 17.97 4.58
N LEU A 189 6.91 17.47 4.84
CA LEU A 189 6.00 17.94 5.89
C LEU A 189 6.46 17.54 7.29
N GLY A 190 7.12 16.38 7.43
CA GLY A 190 7.50 15.82 8.72
C GLY A 190 7.05 14.36 8.83
N VAL A 191 6.23 14.06 9.84
CA VAL A 191 5.67 12.73 10.08
C VAL A 191 4.29 12.63 9.46
N ILE A 192 4.14 11.69 8.53
CA ILE A 192 2.84 11.33 7.95
C ILE A 192 2.18 10.28 8.87
N GLY A 193 0.93 10.49 9.25
CA GLY A 193 0.10 9.47 9.86
C GLY A 193 -0.75 8.79 8.79
N ALA A 194 -0.60 7.49 8.59
CA ALA A 194 -1.47 6.73 7.69
C ALA A 194 -2.37 5.80 8.50
N ILE A 195 -3.68 5.86 8.28
CA ILE A 195 -4.65 4.93 8.86
C ILE A 195 -5.28 4.17 7.71
N VAL A 196 -5.07 2.87 7.66
CA VAL A 196 -5.26 2.09 6.43
C VAL A 196 -6.14 0.86 6.64
N SER A 197 -6.93 0.53 5.62
CA SER A 197 -7.94 -0.55 5.68
C SER A 197 -7.34 -1.95 5.49
N TRP A 198 -8.14 -2.96 5.83
CA TRP A 198 -7.79 -4.39 5.82
C TRP A 198 -7.90 -5.07 4.46
N ASN A 199 -8.55 -4.48 3.46
CA ASN A 199 -8.89 -5.20 2.23
C ASN A 199 -7.67 -5.50 1.35
N TYR A 200 -6.67 -4.63 1.30
CA TYR A 200 -5.40 -4.88 0.61
C TYR A 200 -4.20 -4.49 1.50
N PRO A 201 -3.90 -5.22 2.59
CA PRO A 201 -3.03 -4.74 3.66
C PRO A 201 -1.60 -4.46 3.20
N PHE A 202 -1.06 -5.26 2.28
CA PHE A 202 0.29 -5.03 1.76
C PHE A 202 0.33 -3.71 0.97
N HIS A 203 -0.56 -3.55 -0.01
CA HIS A 203 -0.64 -2.32 -0.78
C HIS A 203 -0.95 -1.10 0.09
N ASN A 204 -1.86 -1.26 1.04
CA ASN A 204 -2.33 -0.19 1.91
C ASN A 204 -1.25 0.29 2.89
N ILE A 205 -0.33 -0.58 3.33
CA ILE A 205 0.87 -0.17 4.06
C ILE A 205 1.86 0.50 3.12
N PHE A 206 2.19 -0.15 2.00
CA PHE A 206 3.30 0.27 1.16
C PHE A 206 3.02 1.54 0.37
N ASN A 207 1.82 1.74 -0.17
CA ASN A 207 1.48 2.88 -1.01
C ASN A 207 1.75 4.25 -0.33
N PRO A 208 1.20 4.55 0.86
CA PRO A 208 1.51 5.80 1.55
C PRO A 208 2.97 5.87 2.01
N MET A 209 3.56 4.76 2.48
CA MET A 209 4.96 4.70 2.91
C MET A 209 5.92 5.06 1.78
N LEU A 210 5.74 4.48 0.60
CA LEU A 210 6.60 4.70 -0.57
C LEU A 210 6.61 6.18 -0.96
N ALA A 211 5.45 6.82 -0.98
CA ALA A 211 5.34 8.25 -1.28
C ALA A 211 5.95 9.13 -0.17
N ALA A 212 5.71 8.80 1.10
CA ALA A 212 6.24 9.53 2.25
C ALA A 212 7.77 9.50 2.27
N LEU A 213 8.39 8.32 2.19
CA LEU A 213 9.84 8.18 2.24
C LEU A 213 10.51 8.77 1.01
N PHE A 214 9.92 8.63 -0.18
CA PHE A 214 10.46 9.23 -1.40
C PHE A 214 10.51 10.76 -1.31
N SER A 215 9.46 11.38 -0.76
CA SER A 215 9.39 12.83 -0.55
C SER A 215 10.19 13.34 0.66
N GLY A 216 10.80 12.45 1.45
CA GLY A 216 11.67 12.81 2.58
C GLY A 216 10.95 12.91 3.93
N ASN A 217 9.75 12.36 4.03
CA ASN A 217 8.98 12.26 5.25
C ASN A 217 9.27 10.95 5.99
N GLY A 218 8.97 10.93 7.29
CA GLY A 218 8.80 9.71 8.07
C GLY A 218 7.31 9.36 8.14
N ILE A 219 6.97 8.15 8.54
CA ILE A 219 5.57 7.71 8.55
C ILE A 219 5.27 6.74 9.71
N VAL A 220 4.11 6.94 10.35
CA VAL A 220 3.50 5.98 11.28
C VAL A 220 2.22 5.47 10.64
N ILE A 221 2.08 4.15 10.52
CA ILE A 221 1.01 3.49 9.79
C ILE A 221 0.17 2.65 10.77
N LYS A 222 -1.05 3.08 11.03
CA LYS A 222 -2.04 2.29 11.77
C LYS A 222 -2.82 1.40 10.80
N ILE A 223 -2.52 0.10 10.80
CA ILE A 223 -3.29 -0.87 10.03
C ILE A 223 -4.58 -1.25 10.77
N SER A 224 -5.62 -1.55 10.00
CA SER A 224 -6.87 -2.13 10.52
C SER A 224 -6.61 -3.36 11.39
N GLU A 225 -7.38 -3.48 12.46
CA GLU A 225 -7.36 -4.62 13.38
C GLU A 225 -7.58 -5.96 12.66
N ASN A 226 -8.44 -5.98 11.64
CA ASN A 226 -8.71 -7.14 10.79
C ASN A 226 -7.56 -7.59 9.87
N ALA A 227 -6.43 -6.86 9.81
CA ALA A 227 -5.27 -7.26 9.01
C ALA A 227 -3.93 -6.99 9.73
N SER A 228 -3.97 -7.05 11.06
CA SER A 228 -2.81 -6.74 11.90
C SER A 228 -1.74 -7.83 11.86
N TRP A 229 -2.11 -9.09 11.62
CA TRP A 229 -1.17 -10.21 11.58
C TRP A 229 -0.21 -10.11 10.39
N SER A 230 -0.73 -9.89 9.19
CA SER A 230 0.10 -9.67 7.99
C SER A 230 0.93 -8.38 8.10
N GLY A 231 0.37 -7.34 8.72
CA GLY A 231 1.05 -6.07 8.99
C GLY A 231 2.38 -6.22 9.73
N CYS A 232 2.44 -7.09 10.75
CA CYS A 232 3.67 -7.38 11.49
C CYS A 232 4.78 -7.96 10.59
N PHE A 233 4.43 -8.91 9.72
CA PHE A 233 5.39 -9.47 8.78
C PHE A 233 5.85 -8.43 7.75
N TYR A 234 4.94 -7.62 7.24
CA TYR A 234 5.25 -6.56 6.29
C TYR A 234 6.16 -5.49 6.88
N PHE A 235 6.01 -5.19 8.17
CA PHE A 235 6.91 -4.28 8.87
C PHE A 235 8.36 -4.78 8.87
N ARG A 236 8.58 -6.08 9.06
CA ARG A 236 9.93 -6.69 9.00
C ARG A 236 10.59 -6.54 7.63
N ILE A 237 9.81 -6.59 6.53
CA ILE A 237 10.32 -6.31 5.18
C ILE A 237 10.85 -4.88 5.09
N ILE A 238 10.09 -3.93 5.64
CA ILE A 238 10.44 -2.51 5.66
C ILE A 238 11.73 -2.29 6.48
N GLN A 239 11.82 -2.86 7.68
CA GLN A 239 12.99 -2.77 8.55
C GLN A 239 14.25 -3.31 7.86
N SER A 240 14.17 -4.50 7.25
CA SER A 240 15.29 -5.07 6.49
C SER A 240 15.72 -4.19 5.31
N ALA A 241 14.77 -3.55 4.62
CA ALA A 241 15.07 -2.64 3.53
C ALA A 241 15.72 -1.31 3.99
N LEU A 242 15.27 -0.76 5.12
CA LEU A 242 15.87 0.43 5.74
C LEU A 242 17.31 0.14 6.20
N ALA A 243 17.53 -0.99 6.88
CA ALA A 243 18.84 -1.43 7.33
C ALA A 243 19.82 -1.60 6.14
N ALA A 244 19.36 -2.18 5.03
CA ALA A 244 20.17 -2.40 3.83
C ALA A 244 20.71 -1.11 3.17
N ILE A 245 20.14 0.05 3.47
CA ILE A 245 20.62 1.35 2.98
C ILE A 245 21.18 2.25 4.09
N GLY A 246 21.26 1.75 5.33
CA GLY A 246 21.68 2.53 6.50
C GLY A 246 20.74 3.70 6.79
N ALA A 247 19.45 3.56 6.50
CA ALA A 247 18.44 4.53 6.92
C ALA A 247 18.16 4.39 8.43
N PRO A 248 17.68 5.44 9.10
CA PRO A 248 17.23 5.34 10.49
C PRO A 248 16.18 4.23 10.64
N GLU A 249 16.34 3.38 11.66
CA GLU A 249 15.44 2.24 11.90
C GLU A 249 14.02 2.70 12.20
N ASP A 250 13.88 3.75 13.00
CA ASP A 250 12.59 4.35 13.39
C ASP A 250 11.97 5.24 12.29
N LEU A 251 12.39 5.16 11.02
CA LEU A 251 11.86 6.04 9.98
C LEU A 251 10.42 5.70 9.58
N VAL A 252 10.07 4.43 9.73
CA VAL A 252 8.73 3.88 9.47
C VAL A 252 8.33 3.11 10.71
N GLU A 253 7.10 3.30 11.16
CA GLU A 253 6.51 2.47 12.20
C GLU A 253 5.15 1.92 11.69
N VAL A 254 4.88 0.65 11.95
CA VAL A 254 3.56 0.04 11.73
C VAL A 254 2.96 -0.31 13.08
N ILE A 255 1.86 0.37 13.42
CA ILE A 255 1.18 0.24 14.71
C ILE A 255 -0.19 -0.42 14.55
N THR A 256 -0.66 -1.02 15.64
CA THR A 256 -1.94 -1.72 15.73
C THR A 256 -2.75 -1.18 16.89
N GLY A 257 -4.08 -1.22 16.76
CA GLY A 257 -4.99 -0.79 17.80
C GLY A 257 -6.35 -0.38 17.26
N PHE A 258 -7.15 0.32 18.06
CA PHE A 258 -8.56 0.60 17.74
C PHE A 258 -8.76 2.08 17.35
N GLY A 259 -9.94 2.63 17.66
CA GLY A 259 -10.27 4.02 17.37
C GLY A 259 -9.36 5.01 18.08
N GLU A 260 -9.13 4.81 19.38
CA GLU A 260 -8.29 5.68 20.22
C GLU A 260 -6.84 5.78 19.69
N THR A 261 -6.28 4.67 19.22
CA THR A 261 -4.96 4.64 18.58
C THR A 261 -4.93 5.50 17.31
N GLY A 262 -6.01 5.47 16.51
CA GLY A 262 -6.14 6.30 15.32
C GLY A 262 -6.29 7.79 15.66
N GLU A 263 -7.08 8.12 16.68
CA GLU A 263 -7.27 9.49 17.16
C GLU A 263 -5.96 10.10 17.71
N ALA A 264 -5.20 9.31 18.47
CA ALA A 264 -3.88 9.70 18.95
C ALA A 264 -2.90 9.96 17.79
N LEU A 265 -2.97 9.17 16.72
CA LEU A 265 -2.14 9.38 15.53
C LEU A 265 -2.53 10.67 14.79
N VAL A 266 -3.83 10.93 14.61
CA VAL A 266 -4.33 12.14 13.95
C VAL A 266 -3.88 13.40 14.70
N SER A 267 -3.94 13.40 16.02
CA SER A 267 -3.54 14.55 16.85
C SER A 267 -2.03 14.80 16.92
N SER A 268 -1.21 13.83 16.50
CA SER A 268 0.25 13.88 16.66
C SER A 268 1.04 14.05 15.36
N ALA A 269 0.44 13.70 14.21
CA ALA A 269 1.09 13.74 12.90
C ALA A 269 1.07 15.14 12.24
N ASP A 270 1.93 15.35 11.24
CA ASP A 270 2.02 16.61 10.48
C ASP A 270 1.12 16.60 9.21
N LYS A 271 0.66 15.40 8.80
CA LYS A 271 -0.33 15.16 7.74
C LYS A 271 -0.95 13.79 7.96
N VAL A 272 -2.25 13.65 7.66
CA VAL A 272 -2.94 12.36 7.72
C VAL A 272 -3.34 11.85 6.33
N ILE A 273 -3.17 10.56 6.10
CA ILE A 273 -3.75 9.79 5.00
C ILE A 273 -4.70 8.77 5.62
N PHE A 274 -5.96 8.78 5.23
CA PHE A 274 -6.95 7.84 5.73
C PHE A 274 -7.60 7.09 4.57
N VAL A 275 -7.60 5.76 4.67
CA VAL A 275 -8.29 4.85 3.75
C VAL A 275 -9.34 4.09 4.54
N GLY A 276 -10.62 4.31 4.24
CA GLY A 276 -11.70 3.67 4.99
C GLY A 276 -13.08 4.19 4.63
N SER A 277 -13.99 4.26 5.60
CA SER A 277 -15.38 4.65 5.35
C SER A 277 -15.60 6.16 5.43
N PRO A 278 -16.62 6.71 4.73
CA PRO A 278 -16.92 8.14 4.80
C PRO A 278 -17.27 8.64 6.21
N GLY A 279 -17.89 7.78 7.03
CA GLY A 279 -18.24 8.11 8.41
C GLY A 279 -17.02 8.40 9.27
N VAL A 280 -16.01 7.51 9.21
CA VAL A 280 -14.75 7.69 9.93
C VAL A 280 -13.93 8.81 9.29
N GLY A 281 -13.95 8.96 7.97
CA GLY A 281 -13.28 10.07 7.28
C GLY A 281 -13.70 11.46 7.78
N LYS A 282 -14.99 11.64 8.08
CA LYS A 282 -15.49 12.88 8.72
C LYS A 282 -14.93 13.09 10.13
N MET A 283 -14.75 12.02 10.90
CA MET A 283 -14.14 12.08 12.24
C MET A 283 -12.66 12.46 12.14
N ILE A 284 -11.91 11.85 11.22
CA ILE A 284 -10.51 12.20 10.94
C ILE A 284 -10.38 13.68 10.57
N MET A 285 -11.23 14.16 9.65
CA MET A 285 -11.19 15.57 9.23
C MET A 285 -11.50 16.52 10.39
N ARG A 286 -12.42 16.15 11.29
CA ARG A 286 -12.71 16.93 12.51
C ARG A 286 -11.49 17.00 13.42
N GLY A 287 -10.87 15.86 13.74
CA GLY A 287 -9.68 15.83 14.59
C GLY A 287 -8.50 16.61 13.98
N ALA A 288 -8.24 16.42 12.69
CA ALA A 288 -7.18 17.14 11.97
C ALA A 288 -7.40 18.66 11.91
N SER A 289 -8.64 19.13 12.01
CA SER A 289 -8.96 20.56 12.00
C SER A 289 -8.52 21.30 13.27
N GLU A 290 -8.31 20.59 14.38
CA GLU A 290 -7.86 21.17 15.65
C GLU A 290 -6.42 21.70 15.57
N THR A 291 -5.58 21.05 14.75
CA THR A 291 -4.17 21.41 14.52
C THR A 291 -3.90 21.94 13.12
N LEU A 292 -4.94 22.06 12.29
CA LEU A 292 -4.88 22.52 10.88
C LEU A 292 -3.94 21.69 9.99
N ILE A 293 -3.79 20.39 10.30
CA ILE A 293 -2.97 19.49 9.47
C ILE A 293 -3.76 19.05 8.22
N PRO A 294 -3.08 18.90 7.07
CA PRO A 294 -3.73 18.45 5.85
C PRO A 294 -4.15 16.99 5.94
N VAL A 295 -5.29 16.65 5.34
CA VAL A 295 -5.80 15.29 5.23
C VAL A 295 -5.91 14.85 3.77
N THR A 296 -5.65 13.57 3.50
CA THR A 296 -6.01 12.89 2.25
C THR A 296 -6.94 11.74 2.61
N LEU A 297 -8.15 11.73 2.04
CA LEU A 297 -9.21 10.80 2.42
C LEU A 297 -9.62 9.95 1.20
N GLU A 298 -9.41 8.64 1.31
CA GLU A 298 -9.85 7.63 0.34
C GLU A 298 -11.02 6.85 0.96
N LEU A 299 -12.26 7.16 0.54
CA LEU A 299 -13.47 6.86 1.33
C LEU A 299 -14.39 5.78 0.73
N GLY A 300 -13.86 4.95 -0.17
CA GLY A 300 -14.64 3.97 -0.94
C GLY A 300 -15.62 4.61 -1.92
N GLY A 301 -16.37 3.77 -2.64
CA GLY A 301 -17.31 4.22 -3.66
C GLY A 301 -18.38 3.19 -3.96
N LYS A 302 -19.54 3.65 -4.43
CA LYS A 302 -20.55 2.80 -5.06
C LYS A 302 -20.44 2.96 -6.56
N ASP A 303 -19.42 2.39 -7.17
CA ASP A 303 -19.05 2.76 -8.53
C ASP A 303 -20.06 2.25 -9.56
N ALA A 304 -20.29 3.08 -10.58
CA ALA A 304 -21.25 2.81 -11.64
C ALA A 304 -20.57 2.13 -12.82
N PHE A 305 -21.22 1.10 -13.37
CA PHE A 305 -20.83 0.40 -14.58
C PHE A 305 -21.91 0.64 -15.64
N ILE A 306 -21.58 1.35 -16.72
CA ILE A 306 -22.53 1.72 -17.77
C ILE A 306 -22.28 0.83 -19.00
N VAL A 307 -23.32 0.15 -19.47
CA VAL A 307 -23.29 -0.77 -20.61
C VAL A 307 -24.12 -0.18 -21.75
N CYS A 308 -23.43 0.35 -22.76
CA CYS A 308 -24.04 0.91 -23.97
C CYS A 308 -24.53 -0.18 -24.93
N GLU A 309 -25.39 0.17 -25.88
CA GLU A 309 -26.03 -0.76 -26.83
C GLU A 309 -25.09 -1.42 -27.84
N ASP A 310 -23.92 -0.83 -28.08
CA ASP A 310 -22.96 -1.20 -29.12
C ASP A 310 -21.86 -2.14 -28.62
N VAL A 311 -21.95 -2.60 -27.38
CA VAL A 311 -20.94 -3.48 -26.79
C VAL A 311 -21.12 -4.94 -27.21
N ASP A 312 -20.01 -5.67 -27.16
CA ASP A 312 -20.03 -7.14 -27.12
C ASP A 312 -20.51 -7.59 -25.73
N VAL A 313 -21.76 -8.07 -25.66
CA VAL A 313 -22.41 -8.51 -24.42
C VAL A 313 -21.67 -9.68 -23.77
N ASP A 314 -21.14 -10.62 -24.56
CA ASP A 314 -20.46 -11.80 -24.04
C ASP A 314 -19.15 -11.42 -23.34
N HIS A 315 -18.42 -10.49 -23.94
CA HIS A 315 -17.18 -9.96 -23.38
C HIS A 315 -17.45 -9.09 -22.13
N VAL A 316 -18.37 -8.13 -22.23
CA VAL A 316 -18.63 -7.18 -21.14
C VAL A 316 -19.24 -7.86 -19.92
N ALA A 317 -20.04 -8.92 -20.11
CA ALA A 317 -20.59 -9.69 -18.98
C ALA A 317 -19.48 -10.32 -18.10
N GLN A 318 -18.37 -10.78 -18.69
CA GLN A 318 -17.24 -11.32 -17.93
C GLN A 318 -16.57 -10.24 -17.07
N ILE A 319 -16.31 -9.08 -17.67
CA ILE A 319 -15.73 -7.92 -16.97
C ILE A 319 -16.67 -7.46 -15.85
N ALA A 320 -17.98 -7.37 -16.12
CA ALA A 320 -18.98 -6.96 -15.15
C ALA A 320 -18.99 -7.88 -13.92
N VAL A 321 -18.96 -9.20 -14.12
CA VAL A 321 -18.93 -10.17 -13.02
C VAL A 321 -17.63 -10.06 -12.22
N ARG A 322 -16.48 -9.95 -12.89
CA ARG A 322 -15.18 -9.72 -12.23
C ARG A 322 -15.20 -8.44 -11.40
N ALA A 323 -15.73 -7.35 -11.95
CA ALA A 323 -15.75 -6.03 -11.31
C ALA A 323 -16.57 -6.01 -10.01
N VAL A 324 -17.61 -6.84 -9.90
CA VAL A 324 -18.44 -6.94 -8.67
C VAL A 324 -17.95 -8.02 -7.71
N LEU A 325 -17.37 -9.12 -8.20
CA LEU A 325 -16.96 -10.26 -7.36
C LEU A 325 -15.50 -10.23 -6.91
N GLN A 326 -14.66 -9.37 -7.50
CA GLN A 326 -13.25 -9.26 -7.10
C GLN A 326 -13.12 -9.06 -5.58
N SER A 327 -12.28 -9.89 -4.95
CA SER A 327 -12.11 -9.92 -3.49
C SER A 327 -13.44 -10.07 -2.72
N SER A 328 -14.34 -10.90 -3.26
CA SER A 328 -15.71 -11.10 -2.75
C SER A 328 -16.54 -9.82 -2.67
N GLY A 329 -16.31 -8.89 -3.59
CA GLY A 329 -16.95 -7.57 -3.62
C GLY A 329 -16.42 -6.58 -2.59
N GLN A 330 -15.35 -6.92 -1.87
CA GLN A 330 -14.74 -6.08 -0.82
C GLN A 330 -13.62 -5.21 -1.39
N ASN A 331 -13.93 -4.49 -2.47
CA ASN A 331 -12.99 -3.63 -3.19
C ASN A 331 -13.55 -2.20 -3.28
N CYS A 332 -12.74 -1.20 -2.95
CA CYS A 332 -13.15 0.21 -2.97
C CYS A 332 -13.45 0.73 -4.38
N ALA A 333 -12.87 0.12 -5.41
CA ALA A 333 -13.09 0.42 -6.83
C ALA A 333 -13.98 -0.64 -7.53
N GLY A 334 -14.76 -1.39 -6.75
CA GLY A 334 -15.66 -2.42 -7.27
C GLY A 334 -16.94 -1.83 -7.87
N ALA A 335 -17.45 -2.44 -8.94
CA ALA A 335 -18.70 -2.03 -9.55
C ALA A 335 -19.90 -2.45 -8.67
N GLU A 336 -20.70 -1.50 -8.20
CA GLU A 336 -21.89 -1.77 -7.38
C GLU A 336 -23.21 -1.43 -8.10
N ARG A 337 -23.19 -0.53 -9.09
CA ARG A 337 -24.40 -0.06 -9.79
C ARG A 337 -24.27 -0.28 -11.28
N PHE A 338 -25.11 -1.15 -11.84
CA PHE A 338 -25.10 -1.44 -13.27
C PHE A 338 -26.23 -0.71 -13.99
N TYR A 339 -25.87 0.12 -14.98
CA TYR A 339 -26.81 0.82 -15.86
C TYR A 339 -26.67 0.24 -17.27
N VAL A 340 -27.68 -0.47 -17.75
CA VAL A 340 -27.60 -1.22 -19.00
C VAL A 340 -28.63 -0.68 -19.99
N HIS A 341 -28.21 -0.45 -21.23
CA HIS A 341 -29.11 0.05 -22.26
C HIS A 341 -30.26 -0.93 -22.53
N ARG A 342 -31.48 -0.39 -22.68
CA ARG A 342 -32.73 -1.17 -22.78
C ARG A 342 -32.73 -2.22 -23.89
N SER A 343 -32.01 -1.99 -25.00
CA SER A 343 -31.99 -2.90 -26.16
C SER A 343 -31.25 -4.21 -25.87
N ILE A 344 -30.25 -4.19 -24.97
CA ILE A 344 -29.39 -5.33 -24.66
C ILE A 344 -29.58 -5.88 -23.25
N TYR A 345 -30.42 -5.22 -22.42
CA TYR A 345 -30.65 -5.54 -21.02
C TYR A 345 -30.91 -7.04 -20.77
N SER A 346 -31.88 -7.61 -21.49
CA SER A 346 -32.25 -9.02 -21.28
C SER A 346 -31.10 -9.97 -21.59
N SER A 347 -30.38 -9.75 -22.69
CA SER A 347 -29.22 -10.56 -23.08
C SER A 347 -28.10 -10.46 -22.05
N PHE A 348 -27.78 -9.23 -21.61
CA PHE A 348 -26.75 -8.98 -20.61
C PHE A 348 -27.07 -9.66 -19.27
N VAL A 349 -28.30 -9.50 -18.76
CA VAL A 349 -28.71 -10.13 -17.50
C VAL A 349 -28.68 -11.66 -17.60
N SER A 350 -29.14 -12.23 -18.72
CA SER A 350 -29.04 -13.68 -18.94
C SER A 350 -27.59 -14.15 -18.90
N LYS A 351 -26.66 -13.44 -19.56
CA LYS A 351 -25.25 -13.82 -19.60
C LYS A 351 -24.57 -13.69 -18.24
N VAL A 352 -24.77 -12.57 -17.55
CA VAL A 352 -24.25 -12.35 -16.18
C VAL A 352 -24.76 -13.44 -15.24
N THR A 353 -26.05 -13.78 -15.30
CA THR A 353 -26.64 -14.83 -14.47
C THR A 353 -26.00 -16.19 -14.73
N GLN A 354 -25.72 -16.52 -15.99
CA GLN A 354 -25.02 -17.75 -16.35
C GLN A 354 -23.62 -17.81 -15.74
N ILE A 355 -22.86 -16.71 -15.84
CA ILE A 355 -21.49 -16.64 -15.31
C ILE A 355 -21.52 -16.74 -13.78
N ILE A 356 -22.39 -15.99 -13.10
CA ILE A 356 -22.51 -16.04 -11.63
C ILE A 356 -22.81 -17.46 -11.14
N LYS A 357 -23.70 -18.20 -11.81
CA LYS A 357 -24.00 -19.60 -11.47
C LYS A 357 -22.81 -20.56 -11.63
N SER A 358 -21.79 -20.16 -12.40
CA SER A 358 -20.56 -20.95 -12.56
C SER A 358 -19.46 -20.59 -11.57
N VAL A 359 -19.63 -19.52 -10.78
CA VAL A 359 -18.65 -19.12 -9.77
C VAL A 359 -18.73 -20.05 -8.56
N THR A 360 -17.58 -20.53 -8.10
CA THR A 360 -17.48 -21.40 -6.93
C THR A 360 -16.88 -20.63 -5.75
N ALA A 361 -17.55 -20.66 -4.61
CA ALA A 361 -16.97 -20.21 -3.35
C ALA A 361 -16.06 -21.31 -2.78
N VAL A 362 -14.76 -21.04 -2.68
CA VAL A 362 -13.76 -21.98 -2.16
C VAL A 362 -12.93 -21.34 -1.06
N SER A 363 -12.40 -22.16 -0.14
CA SER A 363 -11.40 -21.69 0.81
C SER A 363 -10.09 -21.38 0.07
N VAL A 364 -9.52 -20.24 0.42
CA VAL A 364 -8.29 -19.66 -0.16
C VAL A 364 -7.07 -20.59 0.01
N LEU A 365 -7.06 -21.43 1.05
CA LEU A 365 -5.96 -22.33 1.37
C LEU A 365 -6.13 -23.77 0.86
N LEU A 366 -7.22 -24.11 0.16
CA LEU A 366 -7.36 -25.43 -0.45
C LEU A 366 -6.41 -25.56 -1.65
N LYS A 367 -5.13 -25.85 -1.37
CA LYS A 367 -4.18 -26.40 -2.34
C LYS A 367 -4.71 -27.79 -2.73
N HIS A 368 -5.58 -27.86 -3.74
CA HIS A 368 -5.78 -28.98 -4.68
C HIS A 368 -7.15 -28.90 -5.36
N SER A 369 -7.19 -28.34 -6.56
CA SER A 369 -7.71 -29.04 -7.76
C SER A 369 -7.47 -28.16 -8.98
N HIS A 370 -7.25 -28.80 -10.12
CA HIS A 370 -6.83 -28.24 -11.40
C HIS A 370 -7.89 -27.33 -12.08
N ALA A 371 -8.36 -26.30 -11.41
CA ALA A 371 -9.25 -25.32 -12.00
C ALA A 371 -8.64 -23.93 -11.84
N THR A 372 -8.07 -23.44 -12.94
CA THR A 372 -7.90 -22.01 -13.22
C THR A 372 -9.26 -21.35 -12.99
N LEU A 373 -9.47 -20.72 -11.82
CA LEU A 373 -10.73 -20.08 -11.45
C LEU A 373 -10.51 -18.57 -11.39
N PHE A 374 -11.28 -17.88 -12.24
CA PHE A 374 -11.36 -16.42 -12.40
C PHE A 374 -12.29 -15.79 -11.37
#